data_AF-A0AAD8YHQ4-F1
#
_entry.id   AF-A0AAD8YHQ4-F1
#
_cell.length_a   1.000
_cell.length_b   1.000
_cell.length_c   1.000
_cell.angle_alpha   90.00
_cell.angle_beta   90.00
_cell.angle_gamma   90.00
#
_symmetry.space_group_name_H-M   'P 1'
#
loop_
_entity.id
_entity.type
_entity.pdbx_description
1 polymer ?
#
loop_
_entity_poly.entity_id
_entity_poly.type
_entity_poly.pdbx_seq_one_letter_code
_entity_poly.pdbx_strand_id
1 'polypeptide(L)'
;MRQTTAAIRTLLFYAALLSHSPAAAFSFNSVRNQQRNSIHHASVESVETSSDLVESSSTPSSNSRWATNALLFSSWTDGIVTNHAAKSFLRYSIVNKLLQDHVVDKEDGLETSVKFSPCNGPDVEKLNNLEAADILSDRGKQFAFDAFDAAVRNEVDSWSKETLQYISTETGEVTDGKEALSTWNPTVIYVEGGNTFWLQHCIDKGQYSQLIIDACTGESGAVYCGKSAGAIVAGDDVSTATWKGWDDPSVVPNRETYDDWIGTRGFQFSESLSFFPHMSDDWIELVNDKVKGKEANSTCCLREEEVCCITGERKQRFVVSGAAPEC
;
A
#
# COMPACT_ATOMS: atom_id res chain seq x y z
N MET A 1 14.01 24.41 -24.04
CA MET A 1 13.41 24.01 -22.76
C MET A 1 13.79 22.55 -22.55
N ARG A 2 14.79 22.24 -21.72
CA ARG A 2 15.21 20.85 -21.45
C ARG A 2 14.22 20.27 -20.43
N GLN A 3 13.53 19.18 -20.78
CA GLN A 3 12.72 18.44 -19.81
C GLN A 3 13.70 17.72 -18.86
N THR A 4 13.69 18.12 -17.58
CA THR A 4 14.35 17.40 -16.49
C THR A 4 13.43 16.24 -16.09
N THR A 5 13.81 15.02 -16.46
CA THR A 5 13.07 13.81 -16.08
C THR A 5 13.69 13.26 -14.80
N ALA A 6 12.93 13.24 -13.70
CA ALA A 6 13.38 12.58 -12.50
C ALA A 6 13.33 11.05 -12.69
N ALA A 7 14.38 10.32 -12.30
CA ALA A 7 14.40 8.87 -12.39
C ALA A 7 13.57 8.27 -11.24
N ILE A 8 12.29 7.99 -11.48
CA ILE A 8 11.44 7.30 -10.51
C ILE A 8 11.80 5.82 -10.51
N ARG A 9 12.28 5.33 -9.36
CA ARG A 9 12.59 3.93 -9.14
C ARG A 9 11.30 3.15 -8.86
N THR A 10 10.67 2.65 -9.93
CA THR A 10 9.40 1.89 -9.84
C THR A 10 9.67 0.40 -9.91
N LEU A 11 9.20 -0.35 -8.92
CA LEU A 11 9.16 -1.81 -8.98
C LEU A 11 7.71 -2.27 -9.24
N LEU A 12 7.53 -3.01 -10.34
CA LEU A 12 6.22 -3.55 -10.75
C LEU A 12 6.15 -5.04 -10.39
N PHE A 13 5.20 -5.42 -9.54
CA PHE A 13 4.87 -6.82 -9.28
C PHE A 13 3.74 -7.25 -10.21
N TYR A 14 4.10 -8.02 -11.24
CA TYR A 14 3.14 -8.73 -12.09
C TYR A 14 3.08 -10.19 -11.67
N ALA A 15 1.91 -10.68 -11.28
CA ALA A 15 1.66 -12.12 -11.11
C ALA A 15 1.39 -12.85 -12.44
N ALA A 16 1.64 -12.22 -13.59
CA ALA A 16 1.23 -12.73 -14.90
C ALA A 16 2.09 -13.92 -15.39
N LEU A 17 1.44 -15.09 -15.44
CA LEU A 17 1.49 -16.08 -16.52
C LEU A 17 2.84 -16.78 -16.80
N LEU A 18 3.21 -17.71 -15.92
CA LEU A 18 3.89 -18.95 -16.34
C LEU A 18 2.87 -20.10 -16.45
N SER A 19 1.87 -19.95 -17.31
CA SER A 19 1.10 -21.09 -17.82
C SER A 19 1.32 -21.19 -19.32
N HIS A 20 2.08 -22.20 -19.76
CA HIS A 20 2.06 -22.61 -21.17
C HIS A 20 0.63 -23.09 -21.52
N SER A 21 0.08 -22.51 -22.59
CA SER A 21 -1.21 -22.70 -23.31
C SER A 21 -1.73 -24.16 -23.49
N PRO A 22 -2.95 -24.44 -24.05
CA PRO A 22 -3.96 -23.54 -24.65
C PRO A 22 -5.46 -23.83 -24.34
N ALA A 23 -6.30 -22.85 -24.69
CA ALA A 23 -7.68 -22.98 -25.19
C ALA A 23 -8.71 -23.81 -24.39
N ALA A 24 -9.66 -23.13 -23.76
CA ALA A 24 -11.08 -23.47 -23.90
C ALA A 24 -11.95 -22.28 -23.46
N ALA A 25 -12.72 -21.74 -24.41
CA ALA A 25 -13.90 -20.97 -24.11
C ALA A 25 -14.87 -21.86 -23.33
N PHE A 26 -15.28 -21.46 -22.13
CA PHE A 26 -16.41 -22.07 -21.45
C PHE A 26 -17.49 -21.05 -21.14
N SER A 27 -18.65 -21.38 -21.71
CA SER A 27 -19.93 -20.72 -21.63
C SER A 27 -20.47 -20.75 -20.21
N PHE A 28 -20.90 -19.59 -19.71
CA PHE A 28 -21.72 -19.53 -18.49
C PHE A 28 -23.06 -20.20 -18.74
N ASN A 29 -23.31 -21.31 -18.06
CA ASN A 29 -24.66 -21.79 -17.78
C ASN A 29 -24.87 -21.87 -16.27
N SER A 30 -25.81 -21.05 -15.82
CA SER A 30 -26.54 -21.05 -14.57
C SER A 30 -26.63 -22.40 -13.85
N VAL A 31 -26.21 -22.44 -12.58
CA VAL A 31 -26.81 -23.32 -11.57
C VAL A 31 -26.87 -22.59 -10.21
N ARG A 32 -28.10 -22.19 -9.85
CA ARG A 32 -28.57 -22.06 -8.46
C ARG A 32 -28.63 -23.45 -7.83
N ASN A 33 -28.04 -23.66 -6.64
CA ASN A 33 -28.77 -24.00 -5.40
C ASN A 33 -27.90 -24.54 -4.26
N GLN A 34 -28.32 -24.12 -3.06
CA GLN A 34 -28.45 -24.87 -1.79
C GLN A 34 -27.21 -25.37 -1.03
N GLN A 35 -27.04 -24.80 0.17
CA GLN A 35 -26.75 -25.50 1.44
C GLN A 35 -27.13 -24.54 2.59
N ARG A 36 -28.31 -24.65 3.21
CA ARG A 36 -28.72 -25.48 4.38
C ARG A 36 -27.76 -25.42 5.60
N ASN A 37 -28.29 -24.74 6.62
CA ASN A 37 -27.85 -24.64 8.02
C ASN A 37 -27.48 -25.99 8.66
N SER A 38 -26.48 -25.95 9.55
CA SER A 38 -26.53 -26.71 10.80
C SER A 38 -25.88 -25.90 11.94
N ILE A 39 -26.67 -25.68 12.97
CA ILE A 39 -26.33 -24.98 14.22
C ILE A 39 -25.88 -26.05 15.22
N HIS A 40 -24.69 -25.90 15.81
CA HIS A 40 -24.36 -26.58 17.05
C HIS A 40 -23.85 -25.58 18.09
N HIS A 41 -24.68 -25.42 19.12
CA HIS A 41 -24.37 -24.82 20.42
C HIS A 41 -23.41 -25.74 21.19
N ALA A 42 -22.37 -25.16 21.79
CA ALA A 42 -21.78 -25.68 23.02
C ALA A 42 -21.28 -24.50 23.88
N SER A 43 -21.60 -24.58 25.17
CA SER A 43 -21.30 -23.60 26.21
C SER A 43 -20.27 -24.15 27.19
N VAL A 44 -19.79 -23.27 28.08
CA VAL A 44 -19.10 -23.53 29.36
C VAL A 44 -17.58 -23.75 29.17
N GLU A 45 -16.64 -23.11 29.88
CA GLU A 45 -16.56 -22.79 31.31
C GLU A 45 -15.52 -21.66 31.57
N SER A 46 -15.77 -20.86 32.60
CA SER A 46 -14.91 -19.79 33.14
C SER A 46 -13.94 -20.32 34.19
N VAL A 47 -12.67 -19.91 34.15
CA VAL A 47 -11.73 -20.01 35.28
C VAL A 47 -11.01 -18.67 35.46
N GLU A 48 -11.16 -18.09 36.65
CA GLU A 48 -10.51 -16.87 37.11
C GLU A 48 -9.11 -17.13 37.69
N THR A 49 -8.39 -16.01 37.87
CA THR A 49 -7.23 -15.74 38.77
C THR A 49 -5.84 -16.24 38.38
N SER A 50 -4.92 -15.30 38.09
CA SER A 50 -3.98 -14.79 39.10
C SER A 50 -3.21 -13.58 38.54
N SER A 51 -3.13 -12.52 39.35
CA SER A 51 -2.46 -11.26 39.07
C SER A 51 -1.03 -11.30 39.63
N ASP A 52 -0.02 -11.33 38.76
CA ASP A 52 1.36 -11.04 39.13
C ASP A 52 1.86 -9.83 38.36
N LEU A 53 2.19 -8.78 39.11
CA LEU A 53 2.80 -7.54 38.68
C LEU A 53 4.25 -7.80 38.26
N VAL A 54 4.48 -7.91 36.95
CA VAL A 54 5.82 -7.90 36.36
C VAL A 54 6.10 -6.50 35.83
N GLU A 55 7.14 -5.87 36.36
CA GLU A 55 7.69 -4.60 35.92
C GLU A 55 7.94 -4.62 34.41
N SER A 56 7.26 -3.71 33.71
CA SER A 56 7.34 -3.53 32.27
C SER A 56 8.73 -3.00 31.88
N SER A 57 9.63 -3.91 31.58
CA SER A 57 10.73 -3.61 30.66
C SER A 57 10.11 -3.17 29.34
N SER A 58 10.54 -2.01 28.84
CA SER A 58 10.13 -1.45 27.56
C SER A 58 10.43 -2.45 26.45
N THR A 59 9.45 -3.28 26.13
CA THR A 59 9.46 -4.14 24.97
C THR A 59 9.61 -3.25 23.74
N PRO A 60 10.41 -3.66 22.74
CA PRO A 60 10.61 -2.88 21.52
C PRO A 60 9.24 -2.51 20.97
N SER A 61 8.99 -1.21 20.78
CA SER A 61 7.71 -0.69 20.33
C SER A 61 7.20 -1.57 19.20
N SER A 62 5.98 -2.11 19.31
CA SER A 62 5.43 -3.00 18.28
C SER A 62 5.65 -2.37 16.92
N ASN A 63 6.51 -2.97 16.09
CA ASN A 63 6.87 -2.42 14.78
C ASN A 63 5.57 -2.16 14.01
N SER A 64 5.22 -0.88 13.92
CA SER A 64 3.99 -0.43 13.30
C SER A 64 3.98 -0.91 11.86
N ARG A 65 3.00 -1.74 11.49
CA ARG A 65 2.86 -2.23 10.10
C ARG A 65 2.20 -1.21 9.16
N TRP A 66 1.94 0.00 9.64
CA TRP A 66 1.42 1.07 8.81
C TRP A 66 2.36 1.38 7.66
N ALA A 67 1.86 1.28 6.43
CA ALA A 67 2.61 1.79 5.29
C ALA A 67 2.84 3.29 5.45
N THR A 68 4.03 3.75 5.07
CA THR A 68 4.41 5.17 5.08
C THR A 68 3.37 5.97 4.32
N ASN A 69 3.13 5.57 3.06
CA ASN A 69 1.98 5.99 2.27
C ASN A 69 1.50 4.82 1.41
N ALA A 70 0.18 4.65 1.29
CA ALA A 70 -0.38 3.66 0.36
C ALA A 70 -1.66 4.16 -0.34
N LEU A 71 -1.87 3.68 -1.57
CA LEU A 71 -3.09 3.85 -2.35
C LEU A 71 -3.64 2.48 -2.72
N LEU A 72 -4.87 2.21 -2.31
CA LEU A 72 -5.55 0.94 -2.53
C LEU A 72 -6.84 1.20 -3.29
N PHE A 73 -7.01 0.56 -4.45
CA PHE A 73 -8.08 0.92 -5.39
C PHE A 73 -8.52 -0.25 -6.27
N SER A 74 -9.72 -0.12 -6.83
CA SER A 74 -10.33 -1.14 -7.70
C SER A 74 -9.83 -1.02 -9.14
N SER A 75 -9.88 0.19 -9.70
CA SER A 75 -9.57 0.49 -11.11
C SER A 75 -8.57 1.64 -11.25
N TRP A 76 -7.66 1.53 -12.22
CA TRP A 76 -6.70 2.60 -12.52
C TRP A 76 -7.38 3.75 -13.28
N THR A 77 -8.24 3.42 -14.24
CA THR A 77 -8.96 4.41 -15.06
C THR A 77 -9.96 5.18 -14.24
N ASP A 78 -10.77 4.48 -13.46
CA ASP A 78 -11.90 5.08 -12.75
C ASP A 78 -11.49 5.54 -11.35
N GLY A 79 -10.59 4.82 -10.69
CA GLY A 79 -10.15 5.12 -9.33
C GLY A 79 -9.05 6.18 -9.29
N ILE A 80 -8.07 6.16 -10.19
CA ILE A 80 -6.90 7.06 -10.13
C ILE A 80 -6.98 8.17 -11.18
N VAL A 81 -7.17 7.84 -12.46
CA VAL A 81 -7.02 8.83 -13.55
C VAL A 81 -8.06 9.95 -13.45
N THR A 82 -9.32 9.62 -13.13
CA THR A 82 -10.40 10.61 -12.97
C THR A 82 -10.45 11.23 -11.57
N ASN A 83 -9.79 10.62 -10.57
CA ASN A 83 -9.81 11.06 -9.19
C ASN A 83 -8.66 12.03 -8.89
N HIS A 84 -8.97 13.33 -8.90
CA HIS A 84 -7.98 14.37 -8.65
C HIS A 84 -7.38 14.33 -7.23
N ALA A 85 -8.15 13.93 -6.22
CA ALA A 85 -7.64 13.80 -4.86
C ALA A 85 -6.62 12.66 -4.76
N ALA A 86 -6.95 11.48 -5.32
CA ALA A 86 -6.03 10.35 -5.36
C ALA A 86 -4.75 10.67 -6.15
N LYS A 87 -4.84 11.39 -7.27
CA LYS A 87 -3.66 11.86 -8.03
C LYS A 87 -2.77 12.78 -7.21
N SER A 88 -3.35 13.75 -6.51
CA SER A 88 -2.59 14.66 -5.66
C SER A 88 -1.95 13.91 -4.48
N PHE A 89 -2.65 12.95 -3.87
CA PHE A 89 -2.07 12.09 -2.83
C PHE A 89 -0.91 11.23 -3.34
N LEU A 90 -1.07 10.59 -4.51
CA LEU A 90 0.00 9.80 -5.14
C LEU A 90 1.22 10.68 -5.44
N ARG A 91 1.00 11.85 -6.04
CA ARG A 91 2.05 12.81 -6.36
C ARG A 91 2.78 13.26 -5.10
N TYR A 92 2.04 13.67 -4.07
CA TYR A 92 2.61 14.02 -2.78
C TYR A 92 3.49 12.89 -2.24
N SER A 93 2.95 11.68 -2.18
CA SER A 93 3.64 10.51 -1.61
C SER A 93 4.96 10.23 -2.34
N ILE A 94 4.95 10.26 -3.67
CA ILE A 94 6.15 10.04 -4.49
C ILE A 94 7.18 11.15 -4.28
N VAL A 95 6.75 12.42 -4.37
CA VAL A 95 7.67 13.55 -4.27
C VAL A 95 8.24 13.67 -2.86
N ASN A 96 7.45 13.38 -1.83
CA ASN A 96 7.90 13.36 -0.45
C ASN A 96 8.97 12.28 -0.24
N LYS A 97 8.75 11.06 -0.76
CA LYS A 97 9.75 9.98 -0.71
C LYS A 97 11.05 10.39 -1.42
N LEU A 98 10.96 10.93 -2.63
CA LEU A 98 12.15 11.42 -3.36
C LEU A 98 12.89 12.53 -2.61
N LEU A 99 12.16 13.44 -1.95
CA LEU A 99 12.75 14.50 -1.16
C LEU A 99 13.49 13.94 0.06
N GLN A 100 12.91 12.97 0.75
CA GLN A 100 13.58 12.32 1.88
C GLN A 100 14.83 11.56 1.45
N ASP A 101 14.77 10.80 0.34
CA ASP A 101 15.96 10.13 -0.21
C ASP A 101 17.06 11.17 -0.52
N HIS A 102 16.66 12.30 -1.11
CA HIS A 102 17.59 13.39 -1.39
C HIS A 102 18.19 14.00 -0.11
N VAL A 103 17.40 14.19 0.95
CA VAL A 103 17.90 14.69 2.25
C VAL A 103 18.95 13.74 2.81
N VAL A 104 18.67 12.44 2.85
CA VAL A 104 19.61 11.41 3.34
C VAL A 104 20.92 11.44 2.53
N ASP A 105 20.84 11.48 1.20
CA ASP A 105 22.03 11.56 0.35
C ASP A 105 22.87 12.83 0.62
N LYS A 106 22.22 13.96 0.93
CA LYS A 106 22.90 15.22 1.26
C LYS A 106 23.51 15.20 2.66
N GLU A 107 22.83 14.62 3.64
CA GLU A 107 23.34 14.42 4.99
C GLU A 107 24.61 13.56 4.97
N ASP A 108 24.61 12.44 4.26
CA ASP A 108 25.79 11.59 4.07
C ASP A 108 26.94 12.34 3.41
N GLY A 109 26.63 13.15 2.39
CA GLY A 109 27.58 13.99 1.69
C GLY A 109 28.18 15.10 2.57
N LEU A 110 27.39 15.66 3.49
CA LEU A 110 27.81 16.67 4.45
C LEU A 110 28.66 16.05 5.56
N GLU A 111 28.24 14.92 6.13
CA GLU A 111 28.98 14.17 7.14
C GLU A 111 30.37 13.78 6.64
N THR A 112 30.44 13.30 5.39
CA THR A 112 31.69 12.98 4.71
C THR A 112 32.59 14.22 4.59
N SER A 113 32.04 15.40 4.26
CA SER A 113 32.84 16.63 4.13
C SER A 113 33.50 17.05 5.44
N VAL A 114 32.80 16.89 6.57
CA VAL A 114 33.32 17.19 7.90
C VAL A 114 34.44 16.23 8.28
N LYS A 115 34.28 14.93 7.98
CA LYS A 115 35.31 13.90 8.25
C LYS A 115 36.62 14.15 7.48
N PHE A 116 36.54 14.63 6.23
CA PHE A 116 37.74 14.88 5.40
C PHE A 116 38.46 16.19 5.72
N SER A 117 37.79 17.19 6.31
CA SER A 117 38.43 18.48 6.63
C SER A 117 38.04 19.05 8.01
N PRO A 118 38.47 18.43 9.12
CA PRO A 118 38.08 18.85 10.47
C PRO A 118 38.43 20.31 10.80
N CYS A 119 39.45 20.86 10.14
CA CYS A 119 39.91 22.24 10.38
C CYS A 119 39.20 23.30 9.53
N ASN A 120 38.47 22.91 8.47
CA ASN A 120 37.83 23.86 7.54
C ASN A 120 36.31 23.97 7.75
N GLY A 121 35.74 23.19 8.68
CA GLY A 121 34.30 23.13 8.89
C GLY A 121 33.56 22.36 7.79
N PRO A 122 32.23 22.24 7.89
CA PRO A 122 31.40 21.64 6.85
C PRO A 122 31.46 22.45 5.56
N ASP A 123 31.27 21.77 4.43
CA ASP A 123 31.05 22.43 3.15
C ASP A 123 29.78 23.28 3.21
N VAL A 124 29.94 24.61 3.14
CA VAL A 124 28.85 25.59 3.27
C VAL A 124 27.83 25.44 2.14
N GLU A 125 28.24 25.04 0.94
CA GLU A 125 27.32 24.82 -0.16
C GLU A 125 26.42 23.60 0.11
N LYS A 126 27.00 22.50 0.62
CA LYS A 126 26.22 21.33 1.03
C LYS A 126 25.26 21.63 2.16
N LEU A 127 25.69 22.44 3.14
CA LEU A 127 24.84 22.85 4.26
C LEU A 127 23.66 23.69 3.78
N ASN A 128 23.89 24.71 2.94
CA ASN A 128 22.82 25.53 2.38
C ASN A 128 21.82 24.71 1.54
N ASN A 129 22.31 23.69 0.82
CA ASN A 129 21.44 22.77 0.09
C ASN A 129 20.60 21.89 1.04
N LEU A 130 21.16 21.44 2.16
CA LEU A 130 20.41 20.68 3.14
C LEU A 130 19.29 21.55 3.77
N GLU A 131 19.61 22.80 4.15
CA GLU A 131 18.62 23.74 4.67
C GLU A 131 17.47 24.01 3.68
N ALA A 132 17.76 24.11 2.38
CA ALA A 132 16.73 24.26 1.35
C ALA A 132 15.82 23.02 1.24
N ALA A 133 16.39 21.82 1.38
CA ALA A 133 15.63 20.58 1.38
C ALA A 133 14.73 20.46 2.63
N ASP A 134 15.22 20.88 3.80
CA ASP A 134 14.45 20.92 5.05
C ASP A 134 13.25 21.85 4.95
N ILE A 135 13.42 23.05 4.37
CA ILE A 135 12.30 23.99 4.13
C ILE A 135 11.21 23.34 3.26
N LEU A 136 11.61 22.62 2.19
CA LEU A 136 10.66 21.92 1.32
C LEU A 136 9.99 20.76 2.06
N SER A 137 10.72 20.05 2.91
CA SER A 137 10.24 18.91 3.70
C SER A 137 9.20 19.38 4.73
N ASP A 138 9.52 20.43 5.48
CA ASP A 138 8.62 21.01 6.49
C ASP A 138 7.35 21.59 5.87
N ARG A 139 7.44 22.18 4.67
CA ARG A 139 6.25 22.58 3.92
C ARG A 139 5.42 21.38 3.47
N GLY A 140 6.04 20.28 3.06
CA GLY A 140 5.34 19.04 2.72
C GLY A 140 4.53 18.47 3.90
N LYS A 141 5.13 18.44 5.09
CA LYS A 141 4.50 17.94 6.33
C LYS A 141 3.26 18.75 6.75
N GLN A 142 3.16 20.01 6.33
CA GLN A 142 2.02 20.88 6.65
C GLN A 142 0.74 20.48 5.91
N PHE A 143 0.82 19.70 4.82
CA PHE A 143 -0.39 19.27 4.11
C PHE A 143 -1.26 18.38 5.00
N ALA A 144 -2.54 18.70 5.07
CA ALA A 144 -3.55 17.86 5.70
C ALA A 144 -4.45 17.26 4.62
N PHE A 145 -4.64 15.94 4.67
CA PHE A 145 -5.33 15.17 3.63
C PHE A 145 -6.76 14.76 4.01
N ASP A 146 -7.21 15.20 5.19
CA ASP A 146 -8.55 15.01 5.70
C ASP A 146 -9.63 15.69 4.85
N ALA A 147 -9.29 16.79 4.16
CA ALA A 147 -10.13 17.40 3.14
C ALA A 147 -9.29 17.75 1.90
N PHE A 148 -9.20 16.83 0.93
CA PHE A 148 -8.57 17.08 -0.38
C PHE A 148 -9.41 18.04 -1.24
N ASP A 149 -9.58 19.27 -0.76
CA ASP A 149 -10.25 20.32 -1.50
C ASP A 149 -9.40 20.85 -2.67
N ALA A 150 -9.97 21.77 -3.45
CA ALA A 150 -9.26 22.33 -4.59
C ALA A 150 -8.01 23.15 -4.21
N ALA A 151 -8.00 23.78 -3.03
CA ALA A 151 -6.87 24.61 -2.59
C ALA A 151 -5.68 23.72 -2.21
N VAL A 152 -5.90 22.70 -1.37
CA VAL A 152 -4.87 21.74 -0.97
C VAL A 152 -4.24 21.07 -2.19
N ARG A 153 -5.05 20.68 -3.18
CA ARG A 153 -4.53 20.07 -4.43
C ARG A 153 -3.60 21.00 -5.20
N ASN A 154 -3.98 22.27 -5.35
CA ASN A 154 -3.16 23.25 -6.08
C ASN A 154 -1.83 23.52 -5.36
N GLU A 155 -1.86 23.57 -4.02
CA GLU A 155 -0.65 23.75 -3.21
C GLU A 155 0.29 22.54 -3.30
N VAL A 156 -0.26 21.33 -3.20
CA VAL A 156 0.48 20.07 -3.39
C VAL A 156 1.12 20.04 -4.77
N ASP A 157 0.40 20.44 -5.82
CA ASP A 157 0.92 20.45 -7.19
C ASP A 157 2.03 21.47 -7.38
N SER A 158 1.87 22.67 -6.80
CA SER A 158 2.90 23.71 -6.81
C SER A 158 4.17 23.25 -6.07
N TRP A 159 4.01 22.75 -4.84
CA TRP A 159 5.11 22.23 -4.04
C TRP A 159 5.81 21.07 -4.75
N SER A 160 5.04 20.13 -5.31
CA SER A 160 5.59 18.97 -6.00
C SER A 160 6.48 19.37 -7.17
N LYS A 161 6.05 20.37 -7.95
CA LYS A 161 6.81 20.88 -9.09
C LYS A 161 8.11 21.57 -8.66
N GLU A 162 8.03 22.40 -7.62
CA GLU A 162 9.18 23.08 -7.04
C GLU A 162 10.21 22.08 -6.49
N THR A 163 9.74 21.11 -5.70
CA THR A 163 10.57 20.05 -5.11
C THR A 163 11.22 19.19 -6.19
N LEU A 164 10.49 18.77 -7.22
CA LEU A 164 11.08 18.01 -8.34
C LEU A 164 12.12 18.81 -9.13
N GLN A 165 11.89 20.11 -9.30
CA GLN A 165 12.87 20.99 -9.92
C GLN A 165 14.14 21.12 -9.07
N TYR A 166 13.99 21.12 -7.73
CA TYR A 166 15.10 21.16 -6.78
C TYR A 166 15.92 19.87 -6.78
N ILE A 167 15.27 18.71 -6.70
CA ILE A 167 15.95 17.41 -6.53
C ILE A 167 16.82 17.03 -7.74
N SER A 168 16.48 17.50 -8.95
CA SER A 168 17.24 17.32 -10.20
C SER A 168 18.05 16.01 -10.28
N THR A 169 17.36 14.87 -10.35
CA THR A 169 17.98 13.56 -10.13
C THR A 169 18.92 13.11 -11.25
N GLU A 170 20.00 12.43 -10.87
CA GLU A 170 20.80 11.59 -11.75
C GLU A 170 20.03 10.31 -12.17
N THR A 171 20.35 9.78 -13.34
CA THR A 171 19.79 8.52 -13.86
C THR A 171 20.61 7.33 -13.33
N GLY A 172 19.98 6.43 -12.59
CA GLY A 172 20.56 5.13 -12.21
C GLY A 172 20.21 4.02 -13.20
N GLU A 173 21.01 2.94 -13.21
CA GLU A 173 20.65 1.71 -13.92
C GLU A 173 19.46 1.01 -13.24
N VAL A 174 18.64 0.33 -14.05
CA VAL A 174 17.48 -0.45 -13.60
C VAL A 174 17.93 -1.89 -13.36
N THR A 175 17.77 -2.37 -12.13
CA THR A 175 17.93 -3.78 -11.76
C THR A 175 16.55 -4.40 -11.48
N ASP A 176 16.40 -5.70 -11.75
CA ASP A 176 15.14 -6.43 -11.56
C ASP A 176 15.20 -7.42 -10.37
N GLY A 177 14.03 -7.91 -9.95
CA GLY A 177 13.92 -9.00 -8.99
C GLY A 177 14.05 -8.62 -7.50
N LYS A 178 14.39 -9.62 -6.67
CA LYS A 178 14.45 -9.50 -5.19
C LYS A 178 15.48 -8.49 -4.72
N GLU A 179 16.62 -8.43 -5.40
CA GLU A 179 17.70 -7.52 -5.04
C GLU A 179 17.25 -6.07 -5.16
N ALA A 180 16.30 -5.76 -6.04
CA ALA A 180 15.74 -4.40 -6.15
C ALA A 180 15.04 -3.95 -4.85
N LEU A 181 14.34 -4.85 -4.15
CA LEU A 181 13.68 -4.48 -2.88
C LEU A 181 14.69 -4.18 -1.76
N SER A 182 15.81 -4.89 -1.72
CA SER A 182 16.80 -4.74 -0.64
C SER A 182 17.91 -3.73 -0.95
N THR A 183 18.23 -3.50 -2.22
CA THR A 183 19.37 -2.66 -2.62
C THR A 183 18.98 -1.35 -3.28
N TRP A 184 17.78 -1.25 -3.87
CA TRP A 184 17.41 -0.10 -4.70
C TRP A 184 16.66 0.98 -3.94
N ASN A 185 16.14 0.68 -2.75
CA ASN A 185 15.27 1.57 -1.97
C ASN A 185 14.16 2.15 -2.89
N PRO A 186 13.22 1.31 -3.34
CA PRO A 186 12.25 1.72 -4.36
C PRO A 186 11.45 2.93 -3.89
N THR A 187 11.16 3.86 -4.81
CA THR A 187 10.26 4.97 -4.52
C THR A 187 8.82 4.48 -4.47
N VAL A 188 8.46 3.56 -5.37
CA VAL A 188 7.10 3.02 -5.51
C VAL A 188 7.15 1.50 -5.69
N ILE A 189 6.29 0.81 -4.93
CA ILE A 189 5.96 -0.60 -5.14
C ILE A 189 4.52 -0.66 -5.64
N TYR A 190 4.34 -1.11 -6.87
CA TYR A 190 3.02 -1.29 -7.45
C TYR A 190 2.69 -2.78 -7.60
N VAL A 191 1.55 -3.17 -7.04
CA VAL A 191 1.02 -4.54 -7.10
C VAL A 191 -0.27 -4.52 -7.90
N GLU A 192 -0.20 -5.15 -9.06
CA GLU A 192 -1.31 -5.21 -10.03
C GLU A 192 -2.46 -6.10 -9.54
N GLY A 193 -3.62 -5.95 -10.19
CA GLY A 193 -4.74 -6.89 -10.00
C GLY A 193 -4.46 -8.27 -10.61
N GLY A 194 -5.40 -9.19 -10.41
CA GLY A 194 -5.32 -10.56 -10.92
C GLY A 194 -6.02 -11.53 -9.98
N ASN A 195 -5.62 -12.80 -10.01
CA ASN A 195 -6.06 -13.78 -9.02
C ASN A 195 -5.27 -13.58 -7.71
N THR A 196 -5.99 -13.22 -6.66
CA THR A 196 -5.47 -12.88 -5.33
C THR A 196 -4.79 -14.06 -4.65
N PHE A 197 -5.33 -15.26 -4.80
CA PHE A 197 -4.76 -16.47 -4.22
C PHE A 197 -3.43 -16.83 -4.86
N TRP A 198 -3.35 -16.72 -6.19
CA TRP A 198 -2.08 -16.90 -6.91
C TRP A 198 -1.05 -15.84 -6.54
N LEU A 199 -1.47 -14.57 -6.46
CA LEU A 199 -0.61 -13.47 -6.01
C LEU A 199 -0.03 -13.74 -4.60
N GLN A 200 -0.88 -14.11 -3.64
CA GLN A 200 -0.45 -14.45 -2.29
C GLN A 200 0.48 -15.67 -2.28
N HIS A 201 0.18 -16.72 -3.05
CA HIS A 201 1.07 -17.87 -3.21
C HIS A 201 2.47 -17.46 -3.72
N CYS A 202 2.54 -16.58 -4.72
CA CYS A 202 3.80 -16.06 -5.24
C CYS A 202 4.56 -15.23 -4.20
N ILE A 203 3.86 -14.41 -3.42
CA ILE A 203 4.45 -13.63 -2.32
C ILE A 203 5.04 -14.56 -1.26
N ASP A 204 4.30 -15.58 -0.83
CA ASP A 204 4.71 -16.52 0.22
C ASP A 204 5.87 -17.41 -0.24
N LYS A 205 5.71 -18.06 -1.40
CA LYS A 205 6.75 -18.92 -2.00
C LYS A 205 8.02 -18.14 -2.30
N GLY A 206 7.84 -16.89 -2.73
CA GLY A 206 8.94 -15.96 -2.99
C GLY A 206 9.51 -15.32 -1.73
N GLN A 207 8.92 -15.52 -0.55
CA GLN A 207 9.33 -14.85 0.69
C GLN A 207 9.39 -13.32 0.55
N TYR A 208 8.48 -12.73 -0.23
CA TYR A 208 8.44 -11.29 -0.49
C TYR A 208 7.73 -10.51 0.61
N SER A 209 6.92 -11.16 1.45
CA SER A 209 6.05 -10.48 2.41
C SER A 209 6.81 -9.52 3.32
N GLN A 210 7.83 -10.01 4.03
CA GLN A 210 8.62 -9.14 4.92
C GLN A 210 9.42 -8.09 4.14
N LEU A 211 9.95 -8.42 2.96
CA LEU A 211 10.69 -7.47 2.12
C LEU A 211 9.81 -6.30 1.67
N ILE A 212 8.57 -6.57 1.28
CA ILE A 212 7.61 -5.53 0.88
C ILE A 212 7.18 -4.70 2.11
N ILE A 213 6.94 -5.35 3.25
CA ILE A 213 6.62 -4.65 4.50
C ILE A 213 7.77 -3.72 4.91
N ASP A 214 8.99 -4.22 4.95
CA ASP A 214 10.18 -3.43 5.32
C ASP A 214 10.39 -2.28 4.33
N ALA A 215 10.19 -2.52 3.04
CA ALA A 215 10.32 -1.49 2.03
C ALA A 215 9.23 -0.40 2.11
N CYS A 216 8.02 -0.71 2.57
CA CYS A 216 6.89 0.23 2.57
C CYS A 216 6.64 0.92 3.93
N THR A 217 7.25 0.46 5.02
CA THR A 217 7.04 0.98 6.38
C THR A 217 8.20 1.86 6.84
N GLY A 218 8.00 2.61 7.93
CA GLY A 218 8.99 3.56 8.47
C GLY A 218 8.78 5.00 8.00
N GLU A 219 9.74 5.88 8.30
CA GLU A 219 9.63 7.31 7.94
C GLU A 219 9.86 7.55 6.45
N SER A 220 10.66 6.68 5.82
CA SER A 220 11.06 6.75 4.41
C SER A 220 10.67 5.50 3.62
N GLY A 221 9.56 4.85 3.95
CA GLY A 221 9.12 3.70 3.17
C GLY A 221 8.63 4.10 1.76
N ALA A 222 8.80 3.18 0.83
CA ALA A 222 8.25 3.22 -0.51
C ALA A 222 6.73 3.44 -0.50
N VAL A 223 6.23 4.16 -1.50
CA VAL A 223 4.79 4.30 -1.71
C VAL A 223 4.23 2.98 -2.22
N TYR A 224 3.27 2.40 -1.50
CA TYR A 224 2.58 1.20 -1.95
C TYR A 224 1.34 1.53 -2.77
N CYS A 225 1.23 0.97 -3.96
CA CYS A 225 0.04 1.11 -4.81
C CYS A 225 -0.53 -0.28 -5.12
N GLY A 226 -1.66 -0.62 -4.51
CA GLY A 226 -2.32 -1.92 -4.68
C GLY A 226 -3.61 -1.79 -5.48
N LYS A 227 -3.66 -2.43 -6.66
CA LYS A 227 -4.89 -2.53 -7.45
C LYS A 227 -5.57 -3.86 -7.23
N SER A 228 -6.87 -3.86 -6.94
CA SER A 228 -7.71 -5.07 -6.84
C SER A 228 -7.09 -6.12 -5.91
N ALA A 229 -6.59 -7.25 -6.44
CA ALA A 229 -5.81 -8.24 -5.68
C ALA A 229 -4.68 -7.62 -4.84
N GLY A 230 -3.95 -6.64 -5.38
CA GLY A 230 -2.94 -5.86 -4.66
C GLY A 230 -3.51 -5.11 -3.46
N ALA A 231 -4.73 -4.57 -3.57
CA ALA A 231 -5.42 -3.94 -2.44
C ALA A 231 -5.80 -4.96 -1.36
N ILE A 232 -6.23 -6.16 -1.76
CA ILE A 232 -6.61 -7.23 -0.84
C ILE A 232 -5.40 -7.71 -0.02
N VAL A 233 -4.27 -8.02 -0.68
CA VAL A 233 -3.07 -8.51 0.02
C VAL A 233 -2.41 -7.43 0.90
N ALA A 234 -2.67 -6.15 0.64
CA ALA A 234 -2.24 -5.06 1.52
C ALA A 234 -2.99 -4.99 2.86
N GLY A 235 -4.17 -5.60 2.90
CA GLY A 235 -5.05 -5.60 4.07
C GLY A 235 -4.64 -6.58 5.15
N ASP A 236 -5.56 -6.73 6.09
CA ASP A 236 -5.44 -7.60 7.25
C ASP A 236 -5.70 -9.07 6.92
N ASP A 237 -6.77 -9.32 6.15
CA ASP A 237 -7.25 -10.65 5.78
C ASP A 237 -7.49 -10.76 4.27
N VAL A 238 -6.77 -11.68 3.63
CA VAL A 238 -6.84 -11.97 2.19
C VAL A 238 -8.16 -12.68 1.84
N SER A 239 -8.87 -13.23 2.84
CA SER A 239 -10.10 -13.98 2.62
C SER A 239 -11.25 -13.16 2.01
N THR A 240 -11.15 -11.83 1.92
CA THR A 240 -12.14 -11.01 1.20
C THR A 240 -12.26 -11.39 -0.28
N ALA A 241 -11.20 -11.95 -0.88
CA ALA A 241 -11.23 -12.52 -2.22
C ALA A 241 -12.20 -13.71 -2.36
N THR A 242 -12.51 -14.42 -1.27
CA THR A 242 -13.41 -15.58 -1.27
C THR A 242 -14.89 -15.19 -1.43
N TRP A 243 -15.24 -13.90 -1.30
CA TRP A 243 -16.65 -13.50 -1.12
C TRP A 243 -17.43 -13.49 -2.43
N LYS A 244 -16.86 -12.93 -3.51
CA LYS A 244 -17.52 -12.82 -4.83
C LYS A 244 -17.33 -14.06 -5.70
N GLY A 245 -16.33 -14.87 -5.39
CA GLY A 245 -15.89 -16.00 -6.20
C GLY A 245 -15.29 -15.61 -7.56
N TRP A 246 -14.70 -14.41 -7.66
CA TRP A 246 -13.99 -13.96 -8.87
C TRP A 246 -12.58 -14.54 -8.95
N ASP A 247 -11.97 -14.78 -7.80
CA ASP A 247 -10.66 -15.41 -7.67
C ASP A 247 -10.83 -16.93 -7.55
N ASP A 248 -10.15 -17.69 -8.40
CA ASP A 248 -10.18 -19.16 -8.39
C ASP A 248 -9.07 -19.71 -7.48
N PRO A 249 -9.38 -20.36 -6.34
CA PRO A 249 -8.36 -20.91 -5.44
C PRO A 249 -7.69 -22.17 -6.01
N SER A 250 -8.31 -22.87 -6.97
CA SER A 250 -7.79 -24.13 -7.52
C SER A 250 -6.48 -23.97 -8.31
N VAL A 251 -6.11 -22.73 -8.64
CA VAL A 251 -4.82 -22.40 -9.27
C VAL A 251 -3.64 -22.54 -8.32
N VAL A 252 -3.86 -22.66 -7.00
CA VAL A 252 -2.83 -22.81 -5.98
C VAL A 252 -2.77 -24.24 -5.47
N PRO A 253 -1.67 -24.99 -5.73
CA PRO A 253 -1.54 -26.36 -5.24
C PRO A 253 -1.57 -26.44 -3.70
N ASN A 254 -2.32 -27.40 -3.19
CA ASN A 254 -2.59 -27.69 -1.78
C ASN A 254 -3.41 -26.61 -1.04
N ARG A 255 -4.06 -25.68 -1.75
CA ARG A 255 -4.98 -24.66 -1.22
C ARG A 255 -6.12 -24.40 -2.21
N GLU A 256 -6.69 -25.47 -2.75
CA GLU A 256 -7.59 -25.44 -3.89
C GLU A 256 -9.03 -25.01 -3.55
N THR A 257 -9.36 -24.81 -2.27
CA THR A 257 -10.71 -24.44 -1.82
C THR A 257 -10.73 -23.08 -1.12
N TYR A 258 -11.87 -22.40 -1.11
CA TYR A 258 -11.99 -21.11 -0.41
C TYR A 258 -11.71 -21.21 1.10
N ASP A 259 -12.04 -22.34 1.73
CA ASP A 259 -11.82 -22.57 3.16
C ASP A 259 -10.32 -22.55 3.50
N ASP A 260 -9.46 -22.97 2.58
CA ASP A 260 -8.00 -22.96 2.75
C ASP A 260 -7.43 -21.53 2.90
N TRP A 261 -8.19 -20.51 2.51
CA TRP A 261 -7.77 -19.11 2.51
C TRP A 261 -8.30 -18.30 3.69
N ILE A 262 -9.23 -18.85 4.48
CA ILE A 262 -9.76 -18.18 5.66
C ILE A 262 -8.65 -17.94 6.69
N GLY A 263 -8.55 -16.70 7.18
CA GLY A 263 -7.54 -16.31 8.16
C GLY A 263 -6.13 -16.06 7.57
N THR A 264 -5.98 -16.11 6.25
CA THR A 264 -4.70 -15.76 5.59
C THR A 264 -4.43 -14.28 5.76
N ARG A 265 -3.33 -13.95 6.44
CA ARG A 265 -2.97 -12.57 6.75
C ARG A 265 -2.31 -11.90 5.54
N GLY A 266 -2.72 -10.67 5.25
CA GLY A 266 -2.01 -9.80 4.30
C GLY A 266 -0.89 -9.00 4.98
N PHE A 267 -0.48 -7.91 4.35
CA PHE A 267 0.60 -7.02 4.82
C PHE A 267 0.22 -6.17 6.03
N GLN A 268 -1.08 -5.94 6.28
CA GLN A 268 -1.60 -5.12 7.38
C GLN A 268 -1.14 -3.66 7.34
N PHE A 269 -1.13 -3.06 6.15
CA PHE A 269 -0.72 -1.66 5.98
C PHE A 269 -1.62 -0.63 6.67
N SER A 270 -2.75 -1.05 7.22
CA SER A 270 -3.62 -0.23 8.07
C SER A 270 -4.21 -1.08 9.21
N GLU A 271 -3.34 -1.72 9.99
CA GLU A 271 -3.70 -2.55 11.14
C GLU A 271 -4.68 -3.67 10.76
N SER A 272 -5.87 -3.69 11.38
CA SER A 272 -6.90 -4.71 11.22
C SER A 272 -7.84 -4.47 10.02
N LEU A 273 -7.51 -3.56 9.11
CA LEU A 273 -8.34 -3.29 7.94
C LEU A 273 -8.18 -4.30 6.82
N SER A 274 -9.26 -4.96 6.43
CA SER A 274 -9.33 -5.73 5.19
C SER A 274 -9.93 -4.89 4.05
N PHE A 275 -9.59 -5.21 2.80
CA PHE A 275 -10.09 -4.47 1.63
C PHE A 275 -11.00 -5.34 0.77
N PHE A 276 -12.08 -4.75 0.27
CA PHE A 276 -13.03 -5.38 -0.66
C PHE A 276 -13.21 -4.49 -1.89
N PRO A 277 -12.40 -4.69 -2.94
CA PRO A 277 -12.46 -3.88 -4.16
C PRO A 277 -13.61 -4.30 -5.08
N HIS A 278 -13.93 -3.43 -6.04
CA HIS A 278 -15.04 -3.57 -7.00
C HIS A 278 -16.39 -3.73 -6.29
N MET A 279 -16.63 -2.89 -5.28
CA MET A 279 -17.92 -2.78 -4.62
C MET A 279 -18.95 -2.20 -5.58
N SER A 280 -20.12 -2.80 -5.60
CA SER A 280 -21.31 -2.30 -6.30
C SER A 280 -22.54 -2.61 -5.45
N ASP A 281 -23.70 -2.09 -5.84
CA ASP A 281 -24.93 -2.27 -5.08
C ASP A 281 -25.36 -3.75 -5.02
N ASP A 282 -24.99 -4.55 -6.04
CA ASP A 282 -25.25 -5.99 -6.10
C ASP A 282 -24.56 -6.77 -4.97
N TRP A 283 -23.50 -6.22 -4.36
CA TRP A 283 -22.72 -6.88 -3.32
C TRP A 283 -23.10 -6.46 -1.90
N ILE A 284 -24.06 -5.54 -1.71
CA ILE A 284 -24.42 -5.01 -0.39
C ILE A 284 -24.87 -6.12 0.57
N GLU A 285 -25.78 -7.00 0.15
CA GLU A 285 -26.27 -8.08 1.01
C GLU A 285 -25.16 -9.06 1.39
N LEU A 286 -24.32 -9.43 0.41
CA LEU A 286 -23.16 -10.30 0.62
C LEU A 286 -22.18 -9.71 1.63
N VAL A 287 -21.78 -8.45 1.44
CA VAL A 287 -20.84 -7.77 2.34
C VAL A 287 -21.44 -7.69 3.75
N ASN A 288 -22.70 -7.26 3.87
CA ASN A 288 -23.38 -7.17 5.17
C ASN A 288 -23.40 -8.51 5.93
N ASP A 289 -23.61 -9.63 5.22
CA ASP A 289 -23.53 -10.96 5.80
C ASP A 289 -22.10 -11.30 6.24
N LYS A 290 -21.10 -11.05 5.39
CA LYS A 290 -19.68 -11.35 5.66
C LYS A 290 -19.05 -10.51 6.76
N VAL A 291 -19.52 -9.27 6.97
CA VAL A 291 -19.02 -8.39 8.05
C VAL A 291 -19.83 -8.53 9.34
N LYS A 292 -20.92 -9.30 9.34
CA LYS A 292 -21.76 -9.49 10.53
C LYS A 292 -20.95 -10.09 11.68
N GLY A 293 -20.94 -9.40 12.81
CA GLY A 293 -20.19 -9.83 14.01
C GLY A 293 -18.70 -9.51 13.98
N LYS A 294 -18.19 -8.86 12.92
CA LYS A 294 -16.86 -8.25 12.90
C LYS A 294 -16.90 -6.85 13.52
N GLU A 295 -15.74 -6.32 13.90
CA GLU A 295 -15.62 -4.95 14.39
C GLU A 295 -16.10 -3.95 13.34
N ALA A 296 -16.74 -2.86 13.79
CA ALA A 296 -17.15 -1.81 12.88
C ALA A 296 -15.93 -1.25 12.14
N ASN A 297 -16.06 -1.05 10.82
CA ASN A 297 -14.98 -0.57 9.96
C ASN A 297 -13.74 -1.50 9.88
N SER A 298 -13.88 -2.80 10.15
CA SER A 298 -12.82 -3.80 9.90
C SER A 298 -12.64 -4.12 8.41
N THR A 299 -13.52 -3.62 7.56
CA THR A 299 -13.45 -3.82 6.11
C THR A 299 -13.73 -2.51 5.37
N CYS A 300 -12.83 -2.14 4.46
CA CYS A 300 -13.00 -1.01 3.55
C CYS A 300 -13.47 -1.54 2.20
N CYS A 301 -14.73 -1.27 1.86
CA CYS A 301 -15.31 -1.61 0.57
C CYS A 301 -15.06 -0.44 -0.38
N LEU A 302 -14.49 -0.73 -1.56
CA LEU A 302 -14.09 0.28 -2.53
C LEU A 302 -14.85 0.08 -3.84
N ARG A 303 -15.61 1.08 -4.27
CA ARG A 303 -16.18 1.15 -5.64
C ARG A 303 -15.08 1.33 -6.68
N GLU A 304 -15.45 1.41 -7.96
CA GLU A 304 -14.48 1.55 -9.05
C GLU A 304 -13.74 2.90 -9.00
N GLU A 305 -14.49 3.95 -8.65
CA GLU A 305 -14.03 5.34 -8.56
C GLU A 305 -13.38 5.70 -7.21
N GLU A 306 -13.40 4.77 -6.25
CA GLU A 306 -12.92 4.99 -4.90
C GLU A 306 -11.49 4.50 -4.69
N VAL A 307 -10.74 5.27 -3.90
CA VAL A 307 -9.36 4.97 -3.50
C VAL A 307 -9.24 5.15 -2.00
N CYS A 308 -8.75 4.11 -1.30
CA CYS A 308 -8.32 4.26 0.08
C CYS A 308 -6.88 4.77 0.10
N CYS A 309 -6.67 5.95 0.67
CA CYS A 309 -5.37 6.53 0.95
C CYS A 309 -4.99 6.23 2.40
N ILE A 310 -3.74 5.83 2.63
CA ILE A 310 -3.17 5.54 3.96
C ILE A 310 -1.93 6.41 4.16
N THR A 311 -1.81 7.03 5.33
CA THR A 311 -0.60 7.72 5.79
C THR A 311 -0.18 7.18 7.16
N GLY A 312 1.01 6.58 7.21
CA GLY A 312 1.52 5.90 8.41
C GLY A 312 1.96 6.84 9.51
N GLU A 313 2.52 8.01 9.14
CA GLU A 313 2.94 9.05 10.08
C GLU A 313 1.80 9.48 11.00
N ARG A 314 0.61 9.68 10.43
CA ARG A 314 -0.59 10.09 11.17
C ARG A 314 -1.48 8.93 11.58
N LYS A 315 -1.09 7.70 11.24
CA LYS A 315 -1.93 6.48 11.36
C LYS A 315 -3.36 6.74 10.89
N GLN A 316 -3.48 7.38 9.73
CA GLN A 316 -4.74 7.80 9.17
C GLN A 316 -5.01 7.08 7.85
N ARG A 317 -6.28 6.78 7.62
CA ARG A 317 -6.80 6.28 6.36
C ARG A 317 -8.06 7.04 5.99
N PHE A 318 -8.28 7.26 4.71
CA PHE A 318 -9.47 7.94 4.21
C PHE A 318 -9.76 7.49 2.79
N VAL A 319 -11.04 7.51 2.41
CA VAL A 319 -11.48 7.16 1.06
C VAL A 319 -11.76 8.44 0.29
N VAL A 320 -11.20 8.54 -0.91
CA VAL A 320 -11.51 9.61 -1.86
C VAL A 320 -12.19 9.01 -3.09
N SER A 321 -13.23 9.68 -3.57
CA SER A 321 -14.00 9.23 -4.73
C SER A 321 -13.75 10.13 -5.94
N GLY A 322 -13.57 9.53 -7.11
CA GLY A 322 -13.53 10.21 -8.39
C GLY A 322 -14.91 10.68 -8.84
N ALA A 323 -14.97 11.36 -9.98
CA ALA A 323 -16.25 11.56 -10.64
C ALA A 323 -16.80 10.18 -11.04
N ALA A 324 -18.06 9.91 -10.71
CA ALA A 324 -18.72 8.71 -11.18
C ALA A 324 -18.67 8.69 -12.72
N PRO A 325 -18.42 7.53 -13.35
CA PRO A 325 -18.45 7.44 -14.81
C PRO A 325 -19.82 7.90 -15.31
N GLU A 326 -19.83 8.81 -16.29
CA GLU A 326 -21.06 9.22 -16.97
C GLU A 326 -21.64 7.96 -17.65
N CYS A 327 -22.78 7.49 -17.13
CA CYS A 327 -23.51 6.34 -17.67
C CYS A 327 -24.24 6.68 -18.98
#